data_AF-A0AAV4C5N5-F1
#
_entry.id   AF-A0AAV4C5N5-F1
#
_cell.length_a   1.000
_cell.length_b   1.000
_cell.length_c   1.000
_cell.angle_alpha   90.00
_cell.angle_beta   90.00
_cell.angle_gamma   90.00
#
_symmetry.space_group_name_H-M   'P 1'
#
loop_
_entity.id
_entity.type
_entity.pdbx_description
1 polymer ?
#
loop_
_entity_poly.entity_id
_entity_poly.type
_entity_poly.pdbx_seq_one_letter_code
_entity_poly.pdbx_strand_id
1 'polypeptide(L)'
;MKQEDFLDFKKGADSTIKQSLKTADGEQLKFREVMWFSYRQSIEHDCVDDISKIVEHPSQVWCRYTGSIFEPWKKVAVFRRNCSSSSVELHQKYTTPLGIKAAKLKDFKSLSQKGILPQYACDFYNSLVADDNVERDNPEDYDDD
;
A
#
# COMPACT_ATOMS: atom_id res chain seq x y z
N MET A 1 -11.49 24.42 -17.32
CA MET A 1 -11.51 22.99 -16.94
C MET A 1 -12.06 22.87 -15.54
N LYS A 2 -12.89 21.86 -15.25
CA LYS A 2 -13.23 21.49 -13.86
C LYS A 2 -12.11 20.56 -13.36
N GLN A 3 -11.66 20.76 -12.13
CA GLN A 3 -10.69 19.84 -11.51
C GLN A 3 -11.31 18.44 -11.46
N GLU A 4 -10.53 17.43 -11.85
CA GLU A 4 -10.94 16.04 -11.71
C GLU A 4 -11.02 15.66 -10.23
N ASP A 5 -12.00 14.82 -9.89
CA ASP A 5 -12.18 14.31 -8.54
C ASP A 5 -11.12 13.24 -8.25
N PHE A 6 -9.92 13.70 -7.87
CA PHE A 6 -8.86 12.81 -7.40
C PHE A 6 -9.28 12.20 -6.07
N LEU A 7 -9.51 10.88 -6.04
CA LEU A 7 -9.78 10.12 -4.83
C LEU A 7 -8.47 9.72 -4.13
N ASP A 8 -8.46 9.71 -2.80
CA ASP A 8 -7.29 9.28 -2.02
C ASP A 8 -7.27 7.76 -1.80
N PHE A 9 -6.86 7.05 -2.85
CA PHE A 9 -6.70 5.60 -2.79
C PHE A 9 -5.59 5.15 -1.82
N LYS A 10 -4.58 5.98 -1.55
CA LYS A 10 -3.50 5.63 -0.62
C LYS A 10 -4.06 5.53 0.80
N LYS A 11 -4.76 6.57 1.24
CA LYS A 11 -5.38 6.59 2.58
C LYS A 11 -6.47 5.54 2.71
N GLY A 12 -7.26 5.30 1.66
CA GLY A 12 -8.25 4.23 1.61
C GLY A 12 -7.63 2.82 1.69
N ALA A 13 -6.49 2.60 1.03
CA ALA A 13 -5.75 1.35 1.12
C ALA A 13 -5.13 1.17 2.51
N ASP A 14 -4.52 2.21 3.07
CA ASP A 14 -3.93 2.18 4.41
C ASP A 14 -4.96 1.85 5.49
N SER A 15 -6.14 2.48 5.45
CA SER A 15 -7.21 2.19 6.42
C SER A 15 -7.69 0.74 6.31
N THR A 16 -7.79 0.21 5.09
CA THR A 16 -8.30 -1.14 4.83
C THR A 16 -7.27 -2.23 5.15
N ILE A 17 -6.01 -2.01 4.78
CA ILE A 17 -4.93 -3.01 4.89
C ILE A 17 -4.35 -3.00 6.30
N LYS A 18 -4.05 -1.83 6.90
CA LYS A 18 -3.41 -1.76 8.23
C LYS A 18 -4.35 -2.17 9.36
N GLN A 19 -5.67 -1.99 9.22
CA GLN A 19 -6.65 -2.50 10.20
C GLN A 19 -6.73 -4.04 10.21
N SER A 20 -6.39 -4.70 9.11
CA SER A 20 -6.72 -6.11 8.87
C SER A 20 -5.61 -7.11 9.26
N LEU A 21 -4.47 -6.66 9.80
CA LEU A 21 -3.31 -7.52 10.06
C LEU A 21 -3.04 -7.64 11.55
N LYS A 22 -4.05 -8.03 12.34
CA LYS A 22 -3.89 -8.39 13.74
C LYS A 22 -4.14 -9.89 13.94
N THR A 23 -3.34 -10.55 14.76
CA THR A 23 -3.57 -11.94 15.22
C THR A 23 -4.84 -12.00 16.09
N ALA A 24 -5.31 -13.21 16.41
CA ALA A 24 -6.44 -13.40 17.33
C ALA A 24 -6.19 -12.76 18.72
N ASP A 25 -4.92 -12.60 19.09
CA ASP A 25 -4.45 -12.00 20.34
C ASP A 25 -4.23 -10.47 20.23
N GLY A 26 -4.49 -9.88 19.06
CA GLY A 26 -4.43 -8.44 18.83
C GLY A 26 -3.07 -7.88 18.40
N GLU A 27 -2.05 -8.72 18.24
CA GLU A 27 -0.71 -8.32 17.81
C GLU A 27 -0.63 -8.09 16.30
N GLN A 28 0.15 -7.10 15.86
CA GLN A 28 0.33 -6.80 14.45
C GLN A 28 1.14 -7.90 13.76
N LEU A 29 0.56 -8.50 12.72
CA LEU A 29 1.17 -9.59 11.96
C LEU A 29 2.28 -9.03 11.05
N LYS A 30 3.54 -9.15 11.48
CA LYS A 30 4.71 -8.72 10.70
C LYS A 30 5.10 -9.80 9.69
N PHE A 31 4.57 -9.71 8.47
CA PHE A 31 4.90 -10.65 7.38
C PHE A 31 6.38 -10.65 6.95
N ARG A 32 7.16 -9.62 7.33
CA ARG A 32 8.60 -9.53 7.03
C ARG A 32 9.43 -10.65 7.66
N GLU A 33 8.90 -11.37 8.64
CA GLU A 33 9.60 -12.44 9.36
C GLU A 33 9.27 -13.85 8.84
N VAL A 34 8.40 -13.96 7.82
CA VAL A 34 8.05 -15.27 7.22
C VAL A 34 9.08 -15.62 6.16
N MET A 35 9.86 -16.67 6.41
CA MET A 35 10.88 -17.15 5.47
C MET A 35 10.32 -18.14 4.45
N TRP A 36 9.30 -18.92 4.83
CA TRP A 36 8.67 -19.91 3.95
C TRP A 36 7.15 -19.91 4.13
N PHE A 37 6.42 -20.02 3.03
CA PHE A 37 4.97 -20.20 3.01
C PHE A 37 4.60 -21.42 2.17
N SER A 38 3.51 -22.09 2.56
CA SER A 38 2.93 -23.19 1.81
C SER A 38 1.41 -23.07 1.80
N TYR A 39 0.85 -23.25 0.60
CA TYR A 39 -0.59 -23.35 0.41
C TYR A 39 -0.98 -24.83 0.45
N ARG A 40 -1.94 -25.14 1.32
CA ARG A 40 -2.53 -26.48 1.46
C ARG A 40 -1.62 -27.57 2.00
N GLN A 41 -0.33 -27.34 2.24
CA GLN A 41 0.57 -28.39 2.71
C GLN A 41 1.38 -27.93 3.91
N SER A 42 1.60 -28.83 4.86
CA SER A 42 2.59 -28.69 5.93
C SER A 42 3.51 -29.91 5.91
N ILE A 43 4.69 -29.78 6.53
CA ILE A 43 5.59 -30.91 6.75
C ILE A 43 5.64 -31.17 8.25
N GLU A 44 5.14 -32.33 8.66
CA GLU A 44 5.28 -32.81 10.03
C GLU A 44 6.54 -33.68 10.10
N HIS A 45 7.40 -33.37 11.06
CA HIS A 45 8.60 -34.15 11.31
C HIS A 45 8.32 -35.08 12.49
N ASP A 46 8.40 -36.39 12.25
CA ASP A 46 8.36 -37.35 13.35
C ASP A 46 9.74 -37.36 14.04
N CYS A 47 9.76 -37.14 15.34
CA CYS A 47 11.00 -37.12 16.12
C CYS A 47 11.51 -38.54 16.43
N VAL A 48 10.72 -39.58 16.17
CA VAL A 48 11.08 -40.97 16.45
C VAL A 48 11.75 -41.65 15.25
N ASP A 49 11.22 -41.43 14.04
CA ASP A 49 11.64 -42.17 12.84
C ASP A 49 12.51 -41.35 11.86
N ASP A 50 12.77 -40.06 12.14
CA ASP A 50 13.45 -39.11 11.23
C ASP A 50 12.77 -39.00 9.84
N ILE A 51 11.48 -39.33 9.79
CA ILE A 51 10.67 -39.29 8.58
C ILE A 51 9.88 -37.99 8.56
N SER A 52 10.05 -37.22 7.49
CA SER A 52 9.21 -36.07 7.17
C SER A 52 7.98 -36.50 6.38
N LYS A 53 6.78 -36.17 6.86
CA LYS A 53 5.51 -36.44 6.19
C LYS A 53 4.87 -35.15 5.71
N ILE A 54 4.49 -35.12 4.44
CA ILE A 54 3.66 -34.03 3.89
C ILE A 54 2.21 -34.27 4.31
N VAL A 55 1.61 -33.29 4.96
CA VAL A 55 0.21 -33.32 5.38
C VAL A 55 -0.58 -32.30 4.57
N GLU A 56 -1.69 -32.75 3.97
CA GLU A 56 -2.57 -31.91 3.18
C GLU A 56 -3.67 -31.27 4.03
N HIS A 57 -3.83 -29.97 3.86
CA HIS A 57 -4.79 -29.11 4.53
C HIS A 57 -5.50 -28.21 3.50
N PRO A 58 -6.53 -28.72 2.81
CA PRO A 58 -7.28 -27.93 1.84
C PRO A 58 -7.76 -26.60 2.43
N SER A 59 -7.49 -25.50 1.72
CA SER A 59 -7.85 -24.13 2.11
C SER A 59 -7.13 -23.56 3.33
N GLN A 60 -6.05 -24.18 3.81
CA GLN A 60 -5.22 -23.63 4.88
C GLN A 60 -3.89 -23.12 4.32
N VAL A 61 -3.32 -22.14 5.02
CA VAL A 61 -1.98 -21.61 4.74
C VAL A 61 -1.11 -21.88 5.95
N TRP A 62 0.11 -22.31 5.70
CA TRP A 62 1.10 -22.62 6.71
C TRP A 62 2.39 -21.86 6.43
N CYS A 63 3.14 -21.52 7.48
CA CYS A 63 4.41 -20.82 7.34
C CYS A 63 5.50 -21.35 8.30
N ARG A 64 6.75 -21.00 7.98
CA ARG A 64 7.93 -21.08 8.86
C ARG A 64 8.62 -19.71 8.92
N TYR A 65 9.15 -19.39 10.08
CA TYR A 65 9.76 -18.08 10.35
C TYR A 65 11.29 -18.12 10.23
N THR A 66 11.88 -19.31 10.11
CA THR A 66 13.32 -19.52 9.95
C THR A 66 13.62 -20.38 8.73
N GLY A 67 14.89 -20.43 8.33
CA GLY A 67 15.37 -21.33 7.28
C GLY A 67 15.56 -22.79 7.73
N SER A 68 15.25 -23.13 8.98
CA SER A 68 15.47 -24.47 9.52
C SER A 68 14.44 -25.48 8.99
N ILE A 69 14.91 -26.63 8.53
CA ILE A 69 14.03 -27.74 8.10
C ILE A 69 13.30 -28.40 9.27
N PHE A 70 13.84 -28.25 10.49
CA PHE A 70 13.31 -28.81 11.73
C PHE A 70 12.27 -27.91 12.40
N GLU A 71 12.09 -26.67 11.92
CA GLU A 71 11.03 -25.81 12.44
C GLU A 71 9.66 -26.40 12.08
N PRO A 72 8.74 -26.57 13.05
CA PRO A 72 7.40 -27.01 12.75
C PRO A 72 6.66 -25.94 11.95
N TRP A 73 5.85 -26.37 10.97
CA TRP A 73 4.97 -25.46 10.25
C TRP A 73 3.91 -24.91 11.20
N LYS A 74 3.69 -23.59 11.15
CA LYS A 74 2.64 -22.92 11.93
C LYS A 74 1.48 -22.56 11.01
N LYS A 75 0.25 -22.84 11.47
CA LYS A 75 -0.97 -22.52 10.71
C LYS A 75 -1.22 -21.02 10.76
N VAL A 76 -1.37 -20.41 9.59
CA VAL A 76 -1.79 -19.02 9.47
C VAL A 76 -3.31 -18.97 9.62
N ALA A 77 -3.78 -18.17 10.58
CA ALA A 77 -5.20 -17.85 10.70
C ALA A 77 -5.63 -16.95 9.53
N VAL A 78 -6.01 -17.56 8.41
CA VAL A 78 -6.59 -16.85 7.28
C VAL A 78 -8.07 -16.61 7.57
N PHE A 79 -8.37 -15.48 8.21
CA PHE A 79 -9.74 -15.03 8.34
C PHE A 79 -10.25 -14.67 6.95
N ARG A 80 -11.16 -15.49 6.40
CA ARG A 80 -11.99 -15.03 5.28
C ARG A 80 -12.79 -13.85 5.82
N ARG A 81 -12.38 -12.63 5.47
CA ARG A 81 -13.24 -11.46 5.64
C ARG A 81 -14.55 -11.84 4.98
N ASN A 82 -15.63 -11.89 5.77
CA ASN A 82 -16.94 -11.67 5.21
C ASN A 82 -16.80 -10.38 4.41
N CYS A 83 -16.88 -10.47 3.09
CA CYS A 83 -17.07 -9.30 2.23
C CYS A 83 -18.47 -8.74 2.50
N SER A 84 -18.79 -8.41 3.76
CA SER A 84 -19.74 -7.36 4.05
C SER A 84 -19.02 -6.10 3.59
N SER A 85 -19.26 -5.75 2.32
CA SER A 85 -19.12 -4.42 1.73
C SER A 85 -18.64 -3.35 2.71
N SER A 86 -17.36 -3.40 3.12
CA SER A 86 -16.70 -2.26 3.71
C SER A 86 -16.44 -1.37 2.51
N SER A 87 -17.43 -0.58 2.13
CA SER A 87 -17.23 0.47 1.15
C SER A 87 -16.13 1.32 1.75
N VAL A 88 -14.93 1.20 1.19
CA VAL A 88 -13.83 2.08 1.55
C VAL A 88 -14.33 3.46 1.17
N GLU A 89 -14.65 4.29 2.16
CA GLU A 89 -15.02 5.67 1.93
C GLU A 89 -13.78 6.37 1.37
N LEU A 90 -13.72 6.44 0.04
CA LEU A 90 -12.68 7.17 -0.65
C LEU A 90 -13.02 8.65 -0.52
N HIS A 91 -12.24 9.34 0.29
CA HIS A 91 -12.37 10.79 0.42
C HIS A 91 -11.66 11.50 -0.74
N GLN A 92 -12.14 12.71 -1.05
CA GLN A 92 -11.50 13.58 -2.03
C GLN A 92 -10.10 13.94 -1.54
N LYS A 93 -9.10 13.76 -2.41
CA LYS A 93 -7.69 13.98 -2.08
C LYS A 93 -7.35 15.45 -1.90
N TYR A 94 -8.01 16.31 -2.67
CA TYR A 94 -7.80 17.76 -2.64
C TYR A 94 -9.14 18.44 -2.42
N THR A 95 -9.29 19.14 -1.29
CA THR A 95 -10.49 19.92 -0.94
C THR A 95 -10.48 21.31 -1.58
N THR A 96 -9.30 21.81 -1.95
CA THR A 96 -9.09 23.09 -2.63
C THR A 96 -8.61 22.87 -4.06
N PRO A 97 -8.82 23.86 -4.96
CA PRO A 97 -8.24 23.83 -6.28
C PRO A 97 -6.72 23.64 -6.24
N LEU A 98 -6.18 22.79 -7.10
CA LEU A 98 -4.73 22.55 -7.19
C LEU A 98 -4.00 23.88 -7.47
N GLY A 99 -3.19 24.30 -6.52
CA GLY A 99 -2.32 25.46 -6.65
C GLY A 99 -1.03 25.12 -7.39
N ILE A 100 -0.49 26.07 -8.15
CA ILE A 100 0.86 26.03 -8.69
C ILE A 100 1.70 27.15 -8.08
N LYS A 101 2.92 26.81 -7.64
CA LYS A 101 3.88 27.81 -7.17
C LYS A 101 4.16 28.85 -8.27
N ALA A 102 4.15 30.12 -7.93
CA ALA A 102 4.36 31.22 -8.89
C ALA A 102 5.66 31.08 -9.70
N ALA A 103 6.76 30.65 -9.06
CA ALA A 103 8.04 30.41 -9.74
C ALA A 103 7.91 29.31 -10.82
N LYS A 104 7.26 28.19 -10.50
CA LYS A 104 7.04 27.09 -11.45
C LYS A 104 6.12 27.51 -12.60
N LEU A 105 5.09 28.32 -12.32
CA LEU A 105 4.21 28.85 -13.37
C LEU A 105 4.98 29.77 -14.33
N LYS A 106 5.93 30.56 -13.82
CA LYS A 106 6.79 31.42 -14.64
C LYS A 106 7.70 30.60 -15.56
N ASP A 107 8.36 29.59 -15.01
CA ASP A 107 9.22 28.69 -15.80
C ASP A 107 8.40 27.93 -16.86
N PHE A 108 7.22 27.45 -16.46
CA PHE A 108 6.29 26.78 -17.37
C PHE A 108 5.87 27.68 -18.54
N LYS A 109 5.51 28.95 -18.28
CA LYS A 109 5.17 29.93 -19.33
C LYS A 109 6.35 30.16 -20.29
N SER A 110 7.58 30.23 -19.77
CA SER A 110 8.78 30.35 -20.60
C SER A 110 8.99 29.14 -21.52
N LEU A 111 8.78 27.92 -21.01
CA LEU A 111 8.87 26.70 -21.81
C LEU A 111 7.73 26.57 -22.83
N SER A 112 6.52 27.00 -22.46
CA SER A 112 5.35 27.04 -23.33
C SER A 112 5.56 28.02 -24.50
N GLN A 113 6.08 29.22 -24.23
CA GLN A 113 6.42 30.21 -25.27
C GLN A 113 7.49 29.70 -26.24
N LYS A 114 8.40 28.84 -25.79
CA LYS A 114 9.43 28.21 -26.61
C LYS A 114 8.90 27.02 -27.45
N GLY A 115 7.61 26.66 -27.31
CA GLY A 115 7.01 25.54 -28.03
C GLY A 115 7.54 24.16 -27.61
N ILE A 116 8.21 24.07 -26.46
CA ILE A 116 8.79 22.82 -25.96
C ILE A 116 7.70 21.90 -25.39
N LEU A 117 6.64 22.49 -24.86
CA LEU A 117 5.60 21.77 -24.14
C LEU A 117 4.41 21.46 -25.08
N PRO A 118 3.86 20.23 -24.99
CA PRO A 118 2.62 19.89 -25.69
C PRO A 118 1.45 20.79 -25.29
N GLN A 119 0.55 21.09 -26.23
CA GLN A 119 -0.57 22.02 -26.00
C GLN A 119 -1.48 21.58 -24.83
N TYR A 120 -1.73 20.27 -24.68
CA TYR A 120 -2.55 19.77 -23.57
C TYR A 120 -1.96 20.11 -22.19
N ALA A 121 -0.63 20.15 -22.08
CA ALA A 121 0.05 20.52 -20.85
C ALA A 121 -0.10 22.03 -20.62
N CYS A 122 0.05 22.84 -21.66
CA CYS A 122 -0.18 24.28 -21.61
C CYS A 122 -1.57 24.62 -21.10
N ASP A 123 -2.60 23.95 -21.63
CA ASP A 123 -3.99 24.18 -21.24
C ASP A 123 -4.26 23.79 -19.79
N PHE A 124 -3.70 22.66 -19.34
CA PHE A 124 -3.84 22.19 -17.96
C PHE A 124 -3.17 23.14 -16.95
N TYR A 125 -1.88 23.45 -17.11
CA TYR A 125 -1.14 24.25 -16.14
C TYR A 125 -1.58 25.72 -16.09
N ASN A 126 -2.07 26.28 -17.20
CA ASN A 126 -2.69 27.61 -17.20
C ASN A 126 -4.06 27.64 -16.51
N SER A 127 -4.70 26.49 -16.31
CA SER A 127 -5.96 26.39 -15.57
C SER A 127 -5.79 26.31 -14.04
N LEU A 128 -4.55 26.09 -13.57
CA LEU A 128 -4.23 26.06 -12.15
C LEU A 128 -4.12 27.48 -11.58
N VAL A 129 -4.54 27.66 -10.33
CA VAL A 129 -4.44 28.94 -9.62
C VAL A 129 -3.01 29.12 -9.11
N ALA A 130 -2.40 30.28 -9.35
CA ALA A 130 -1.13 30.62 -8.73
C ALA A 130 -1.36 30.85 -7.22
N ASP A 131 -0.77 30.00 -6.38
CA ASP A 131 -0.89 30.10 -4.94
C ASP A 131 0.51 30.23 -4.32
N ASP A 132 0.74 31.35 -3.64
CA ASP A 132 1.99 31.66 -2.95
C ASP A 132 2.08 30.98 -1.56
N ASN A 133 1.01 30.33 -1.09
CA ASN A 133 0.94 29.62 0.20
C ASN A 133 1.09 28.09 0.10
N VAL A 134 1.52 27.53 -1.03
CA VAL A 134 1.67 26.06 -1.24
C VAL A 134 2.78 25.43 -0.36
N GLU A 135 3.39 26.17 0.56
CA GLU A 135 4.31 25.65 1.58
C GLU A 135 3.93 26.12 2.98
N ARG A 136 3.00 25.43 3.64
CA ARG A 136 2.97 25.32 5.11
C ARG A 136 2.48 23.97 5.68
N ASP A 137 2.33 22.93 4.87
CA ASP A 137 2.24 21.55 5.39
C ASP A 137 3.58 20.83 5.12
N ASN A 138 4.48 21.01 6.08
CA ASN A 138 5.78 20.34 6.24
C ASN A 138 5.56 18.95 6.92
N PRO A 139 6.60 18.20 7.32
CA PRO A 139 7.66 17.47 6.62
C PRO A 139 7.60 15.93 6.95
N GLU A 140 8.62 15.16 6.53
CA GLU A 140 9.03 13.83 7.07
C GLU A 140 8.27 12.55 6.63
N ASP A 141 8.98 11.71 5.87
CA ASP A 141 9.22 10.28 6.16
C ASP A 141 10.09 9.71 5.02
N TYR A 142 11.36 10.08 5.02
CA TYR A 142 12.43 9.32 4.37
C TYR A 142 13.46 9.03 5.44
N ASP A 143 13.10 8.15 6.39
CA ASP A 143 14.09 7.41 7.15
C ASP A 143 14.51 6.22 6.27
N ASP A 144 15.68 6.37 5.65
CA ASP A 144 16.42 5.30 4.99
C ASP A 144 17.46 4.81 6.03
N ASP A 145 17.09 3.78 6.78
CA ASP A 145 17.99 2.91 7.56
C ASP A 145 17.88 1.47 7.03
#